data_AF-A0A915EIR7-F1
#
_entry.id   AF-A0A915EIR7-F1
#
_cell.length_a   1.000
_cell.length_b   1.000
_cell.length_c   1.000
_cell.angle_alpha   90.00
_cell.angle_beta   90.00
_cell.angle_gamma   90.00
#
_symmetry.space_group_name_H-M   'P 1'
#
loop_
_entity.id
_entity.type
_entity.pdbx_description
1 polymer ?
#
loop_
_entity_poly.entity_id
_entity_poly.type
_entity_poly.pdbx_seq_one_letter_code
_entity_poly.pdbx_strand_id
1 'polypeptide(L)'
;MSYYIFLVYYKTVLTKELHCNVDRSQNLFQGLNKFCCSPNNDLVFNNFFEELERSIIRLRLPLQNKPKDAAHRAAINKIGEQLTISEDRKVVIDESIRNEAIALSDLFNIDELDSIELVITGEIQARNFRDLPRCLCAIVCYYDAHRYFCLLLKSLLAFHANQLYCNESSEKIRKLTTNLLADKNLFCNLLDTFSTFSVAHDLNGSAIHQWVVLGDLVTKQHCVRPLQRKVFTIPQLAAWTSLLLFINPVRLKQQCDGSIDIFNHFKKLVDESWADECLRATVLLAFGVAVKYARSSLGLSIPHQFNDHDMIDKAIAQNALEFIQVYILVPKFERFSFLVDVLDSLVKNFLCYFREKLHEMYNLCEEELYSLTEEDRENRGITLSTYSNLHFKSMIELITNLYEPDTPQIEELSQQFTDPKCEALRTFVLSGKAISAPRLSIAYLSMLKALCKNEKSSGFIFNMFR
;
A
#
# COMPACT_ATOMS: atom_id res chain seq x y z
N MET A 1 -26.11 -0.05 -11.42
CA MET A 1 -26.17 0.91 -10.29
C MET A 1 -25.12 0.63 -9.19
N SER A 2 -24.47 -0.54 -9.14
CA SER A 2 -23.32 -0.81 -8.25
C SER A 2 -22.15 0.17 -8.46
N TYR A 3 -21.88 0.54 -9.71
CA TYR A 3 -20.94 1.62 -10.06
C TYR A 3 -21.42 3.01 -9.64
N TYR A 4 -22.73 3.23 -9.47
CA TYR A 4 -23.32 4.52 -9.08
C TYR A 4 -23.35 4.68 -7.56
N ILE A 5 -23.63 3.62 -6.79
CA ILE A 5 -23.43 3.61 -5.33
C ILE A 5 -21.94 3.71 -5.03
N PHE A 6 -21.09 2.98 -5.77
CA PHE A 6 -19.64 3.10 -5.65
C PHE A 6 -19.15 4.49 -6.06
N LEU A 7 -19.66 5.11 -7.14
CA LEU A 7 -19.31 6.49 -7.53
C LEU A 7 -19.89 7.54 -6.58
N VAL A 8 -21.07 7.35 -6.00
CA VAL A 8 -21.64 8.27 -5.00
C VAL A 8 -20.88 8.12 -3.68
N TYR A 9 -20.49 6.90 -3.29
CA TYR A 9 -19.56 6.67 -2.17
C TYR A 9 -18.21 7.33 -2.46
N TYR A 10 -17.58 7.04 -3.60
CA TYR A 10 -16.27 7.59 -3.97
C TYR A 10 -16.29 9.11 -4.16
N LYS A 11 -17.32 9.66 -4.80
CA LYS A 11 -17.41 11.10 -5.12
C LYS A 11 -17.91 11.91 -3.93
N THR A 12 -18.74 11.36 -3.04
CA THR A 12 -19.28 12.10 -1.89
C THR A 12 -18.36 11.96 -0.66
N VAL A 13 -17.79 10.78 -0.40
CA VAL A 13 -16.95 10.51 0.78
C VAL A 13 -15.49 11.00 0.62
N LEU A 14 -14.96 11.13 -0.61
CA LEU A 14 -13.63 11.72 -0.84
C LEU A 14 -13.67 13.24 -1.13
N THR A 15 -14.80 13.83 -1.51
CA THR A 15 -14.86 15.28 -1.82
C THR A 15 -15.62 16.12 -0.80
N LYS A 16 -16.43 15.50 0.07
CA LYS A 16 -17.06 16.17 1.21
C LYS A 16 -16.79 15.35 2.46
N GLU A 17 -16.01 15.92 3.38
CA GLU A 17 -15.98 15.44 4.75
C GLU A 17 -17.42 15.40 5.28
N LEU A 18 -17.90 14.22 5.69
CA LEU A 18 -19.15 14.10 6.44
C LEU A 18 -19.07 15.00 7.68
N HIS A 19 -19.66 16.18 7.58
CA HIS A 19 -19.60 17.24 8.60
C HIS A 19 -20.68 17.01 9.66
N CYS A 20 -20.69 15.85 10.30
CA CYS A 20 -21.55 15.58 11.45
C CYS A 20 -20.84 14.64 12.44
N ASN A 21 -20.71 15.12 13.68
CA ASN A 21 -20.41 14.31 14.87
C ASN A 21 -21.23 13.01 14.87
N VAL A 22 -20.66 11.96 15.48
CA VAL A 22 -21.25 10.64 15.79
C VAL A 22 -20.91 9.53 14.79
N ASP A 23 -19.60 9.25 14.69
CA ASP A 23 -19.17 7.88 14.94
C ASP A 23 -17.98 7.92 15.92
N ARG A 24 -17.97 7.00 16.89
CA ARG A 24 -16.93 6.90 17.93
C ARG A 24 -15.53 6.80 17.32
N SER A 25 -15.43 6.12 16.18
CA SER A 25 -14.21 5.96 15.39
C SER A 25 -13.64 7.30 14.86
N GLN A 26 -14.51 8.16 14.30
CA GLN A 26 -14.14 9.47 13.76
C GLN A 26 -13.77 10.44 14.87
N ASN A 27 -14.49 10.42 15.99
CA ASN A 27 -14.19 11.25 17.16
C ASN A 27 -12.82 10.91 17.74
N LEU A 28 -12.49 9.62 17.85
CA LEU A 28 -11.15 9.17 18.26
C LEU A 28 -10.07 9.62 17.28
N PHE A 29 -10.29 9.46 15.97
CA PHE A 29 -9.33 9.90 14.96
C PHE A 29 -9.08 11.42 15.00
N GLN A 30 -10.16 12.22 15.07
CA GLN A 30 -10.05 13.67 15.20
C GLN A 30 -9.43 14.09 16.53
N GLY A 31 -9.74 13.38 17.62
CA GLY A 31 -9.13 13.58 18.94
C GLY A 31 -7.62 13.43 18.90
N LEU A 32 -7.12 12.37 18.26
CA LEU A 32 -5.68 12.15 18.08
C LEU A 32 -5.04 13.25 17.21
N ASN A 33 -5.68 13.66 16.11
CA ASN A 33 -5.15 14.73 15.26
C ASN A 33 -5.09 16.08 16.00
N LYS A 34 -6.13 16.41 16.77
CA LYS A 34 -6.15 17.60 17.63
C LYS A 34 -5.05 17.55 18.68
N PHE A 35 -4.82 16.39 19.30
CA PHE A 35 -3.72 16.21 20.25
C PHE A 35 -2.35 16.46 19.60
N CYS A 36 -2.12 15.95 18.39
CA CYS A 36 -0.88 16.20 17.65
C CYS A 36 -0.66 17.70 17.35
N CYS A 37 -1.73 18.46 17.10
CA CYS A 37 -1.65 19.89 16.82
C CYS A 37 -1.58 20.77 18.08
N SER A 38 -2.08 20.30 19.23
CA SER A 38 -2.18 21.09 20.47
C SER A 38 -2.13 20.20 21.72
N PRO A 39 -0.93 19.82 22.19
CA PRO A 39 -0.76 18.78 23.22
C PRO A 39 -1.04 19.22 24.68
N ASN A 40 -1.52 20.45 24.93
CA ASN A 40 -1.55 21.08 26.27
C ASN A 40 -2.96 21.19 26.92
N ASN A 41 -3.96 20.41 26.50
CA ASN A 41 -5.32 20.51 27.04
C ASN A 41 -5.76 19.21 27.75
N ASP A 42 -5.45 19.10 29.05
CA ASP A 42 -5.48 17.85 29.82
C ASP A 42 -6.88 17.27 30.06
N LEU A 43 -7.91 18.10 30.19
CA LEU A 43 -9.30 17.65 30.44
C LEU A 43 -9.92 16.97 29.22
N VAL A 44 -9.70 17.54 28.02
CA VAL A 44 -10.16 16.93 26.75
C VAL A 44 -9.38 15.65 26.47
N PHE A 45 -8.13 15.58 26.92
CA PHE A 45 -7.25 14.42 26.75
C PHE A 45 -7.71 13.20 27.55
N ASN A 46 -8.11 13.36 28.81
CA ASN A 46 -8.50 12.23 29.65
C ASN A 46 -9.74 11.50 29.10
N ASN A 47 -10.76 12.24 28.66
CA ASN A 47 -11.94 11.65 28.05
C ASN A 47 -11.62 10.91 26.75
N PHE A 48 -10.76 11.50 25.91
CA PHE A 48 -10.27 10.84 24.70
C PHE A 48 -9.49 9.55 25.01
N PHE A 49 -8.62 9.59 26.02
CA PHE A 49 -7.78 8.46 26.38
C PHE A 49 -8.61 7.29 26.94
N GLU A 50 -9.59 7.56 27.80
CA GLU A 50 -10.53 6.52 28.26
C GLU A 50 -11.31 5.89 27.10
N GLU A 51 -11.76 6.70 26.15
CA GLU A 51 -12.49 6.20 24.98
C GLU A 51 -11.59 5.36 24.05
N LEU A 52 -10.31 5.72 23.95
CA LEU A 52 -9.28 5.00 23.23
C LEU A 52 -9.00 3.64 23.88
N GLU A 53 -8.82 3.59 25.20
CA GLU A 53 -8.63 2.35 25.96
C GLU A 53 -9.82 1.40 25.81
N ARG A 54 -11.04 1.92 25.89
CA ARG A 54 -12.27 1.14 25.65
C ARG A 54 -12.38 0.63 24.21
N SER A 55 -11.61 1.18 23.26
CA SER A 55 -11.63 0.79 21.83
C SER A 55 -10.46 -0.12 21.45
N ILE A 56 -9.61 -0.52 22.39
CA ILE A 56 -8.36 -1.24 22.12
C ILE A 56 -8.59 -2.61 21.44
N ILE A 57 -9.65 -3.31 21.81
CA ILE A 57 -10.03 -4.61 21.21
C ILE A 57 -10.37 -4.41 19.74
N ARG A 58 -11.11 -3.34 19.42
CA ARG A 58 -11.47 -3.01 18.03
C ARG A 58 -10.26 -2.54 17.23
N LEU A 59 -9.28 -1.88 17.86
CA LEU A 59 -8.00 -1.56 17.21
C LEU A 59 -7.14 -2.80 16.91
N ARG A 60 -7.27 -3.89 17.69
CA ARG A 60 -6.62 -5.18 17.39
C ARG A 60 -7.24 -5.92 16.21
N LEU A 61 -8.52 -5.64 15.94
CA LEU A 61 -9.34 -6.30 14.95
C LEU A 61 -10.18 -5.26 14.18
N PRO A 62 -9.55 -4.33 13.44
CA PRO A 62 -10.23 -3.15 12.93
C PRO A 62 -11.36 -3.46 11.95
N LEU A 63 -11.36 -4.62 11.30
CA LEU A 63 -12.39 -5.06 10.36
C LEU A 63 -13.24 -6.25 10.86
N GLN A 64 -12.98 -6.77 12.07
CA GLN A 64 -13.77 -7.88 12.59
C GLN A 64 -15.00 -7.36 13.34
N ASN A 65 -16.15 -7.94 12.99
CA ASN A 65 -17.42 -7.66 13.64
C ASN A 65 -17.56 -8.46 14.94
N LYS A 66 -18.32 -7.92 15.91
CA LYS A 66 -18.85 -8.78 16.98
C LYS A 66 -19.82 -9.78 16.35
N PRO A 67 -19.73 -11.07 16.69
CA PRO A 67 -20.61 -12.08 16.12
C PRO A 67 -22.04 -11.88 16.61
N LYS A 68 -23.00 -12.43 15.88
CA LYS A 68 -24.42 -12.43 16.26
C LYS A 68 -24.65 -13.05 17.63
N ASP A 69 -25.60 -12.51 18.37
CA ASP A 69 -26.01 -13.02 19.67
C ASP A 69 -27.51 -13.34 19.65
N ALA A 70 -27.84 -14.61 19.93
CA ALA A 70 -29.23 -15.07 19.98
C ALA A 70 -30.06 -14.34 21.04
N ALA A 71 -29.44 -13.90 22.14
CA ALA A 71 -30.09 -13.11 23.18
C ALA A 71 -30.40 -11.70 22.70
N HIS A 72 -29.47 -11.05 21.99
CA HIS A 72 -29.71 -9.73 21.40
C HIS A 72 -30.75 -9.81 20.27
N ARG A 73 -30.72 -10.87 19.45
CA ARG A 73 -31.75 -11.15 18.44
C ARG A 73 -33.14 -11.30 19.06
N ALA A 74 -33.24 -12.02 20.18
CA ALA A 74 -34.50 -12.15 20.91
C ALA A 74 -34.96 -10.80 21.51
N ALA A 75 -34.02 -9.96 21.96
CA ALA A 75 -34.32 -8.64 22.52
C ALA A 75 -34.85 -7.66 21.44
N ILE A 76 -34.28 -7.68 20.23
CA ILE A 76 -34.75 -6.88 19.09
C ILE A 76 -36.18 -7.25 18.67
N ASN A 77 -36.57 -8.52 18.79
CA ASN A 77 -37.89 -8.98 18.39
C ASN A 77 -39.02 -8.48 19.29
N LYS A 78 -38.71 -7.96 20.48
CA LYS A 78 -39.69 -7.36 21.39
C LYS A 78 -39.99 -5.91 20.98
N ILE A 79 -40.94 -5.74 20.07
CA ILE A 79 -41.35 -4.43 19.55
C ILE A 79 -41.94 -3.58 20.68
N GLY A 80 -41.54 -2.31 20.77
CA GLY A 80 -42.10 -1.34 21.71
C GLY A 80 -41.50 -1.33 23.12
N GLU A 81 -40.59 -2.25 23.45
CA GLU A 81 -39.79 -2.17 24.69
C GLU A 81 -38.60 -1.21 24.52
N GLN A 82 -38.19 -0.55 25.61
CA GLN A 82 -36.97 0.25 25.63
C GLN A 82 -35.76 -0.69 25.70
N LEU A 83 -34.98 -0.75 24.62
CA LEU A 83 -33.74 -1.50 24.60
C LEU A 83 -32.57 -0.61 25.02
N THR A 84 -31.77 -1.09 25.97
CA THR A 84 -30.53 -0.44 26.40
C THR A 84 -29.41 -0.85 25.44
N ILE A 85 -28.97 0.06 24.58
CA ILE A 85 -27.90 -0.17 23.57
C ILE A 85 -26.51 0.01 24.23
N SER A 86 -26.41 0.88 25.23
CA SER A 86 -25.21 1.13 26.04
C SER A 86 -25.65 1.66 27.41
N GLU A 87 -24.75 1.67 28.40
CA GLU A 87 -25.05 2.05 29.79
C GLU A 87 -25.91 3.34 29.92
N ASP A 88 -25.75 4.29 28.99
CA ASP A 88 -26.45 5.58 28.99
C ASP A 88 -27.52 5.77 27.89
N ARG A 89 -27.78 4.77 27.03
CA ARG A 89 -28.63 4.97 25.83
C ARG A 89 -29.74 3.92 25.72
N LYS A 90 -30.98 4.36 25.96
CA LYS A 90 -32.22 3.58 25.78
C LYS A 90 -32.96 4.05 24.55
N VAL A 91 -33.37 3.12 23.69
CA VAL A 91 -34.09 3.43 22.44
C VAL A 91 -35.33 2.57 22.32
N VAL A 92 -36.43 3.19 21.90
CA VAL A 92 -37.69 2.50 21.59
C VAL A 92 -37.59 1.99 20.16
N ILE A 93 -37.80 0.68 19.98
CA ILE A 93 -37.66 0.03 18.67
C ILE A 93 -39.01 0.00 17.98
N ASP A 94 -39.08 0.65 16.81
CA ASP A 94 -40.21 0.54 15.89
C ASP A 94 -40.01 -0.62 14.90
N GLU A 95 -41.06 -0.92 14.12
CA GLU A 95 -41.02 -2.03 13.17
C GLU A 95 -39.99 -1.81 12.04
N SER A 96 -39.80 -0.54 11.66
CA SER A 96 -38.92 -0.15 10.57
C SER A 96 -37.43 -0.32 10.94
N ILE A 97 -37.01 0.18 12.10
CA ILE A 97 -35.66 0.04 12.64
C ILE A 97 -35.35 -1.43 12.90
N ARG A 98 -36.31 -2.20 13.45
CA ARG A 98 -36.15 -3.63 13.67
C ARG A 98 -35.80 -4.37 12.37
N ASN A 99 -36.59 -4.14 11.32
CA ASN A 99 -36.41 -4.83 10.04
C ASN A 99 -35.07 -4.46 9.38
N GLU A 100 -34.68 -3.19 9.43
CA GLU A 100 -33.39 -2.73 8.91
C GLU A 100 -32.21 -3.28 9.72
N ALA A 101 -32.29 -3.28 11.06
CA ALA A 101 -31.24 -3.81 11.92
C ALA A 101 -31.04 -5.31 11.74
N ILE A 102 -32.14 -6.08 11.63
CA ILE A 102 -32.09 -7.51 11.30
C ILE A 102 -31.43 -7.74 9.94
N ALA A 103 -31.82 -6.97 8.92
CA ALA A 103 -31.25 -7.10 7.58
C ALA A 103 -29.74 -6.78 7.57
N LEU A 104 -29.30 -5.75 8.30
CA LEU A 104 -27.88 -5.41 8.42
C LEU A 104 -27.08 -6.46 9.21
N SER A 105 -27.65 -6.97 10.30
CA SER A 105 -27.09 -8.09 11.06
C SER A 105 -26.89 -9.31 10.17
N ASP A 106 -27.88 -9.63 9.34
CA ASP A 106 -27.80 -10.76 8.43
C ASP A 106 -26.84 -10.55 7.26
N LEU A 107 -26.74 -9.31 6.75
CA LEU A 107 -25.85 -8.94 5.66
C LEU A 107 -24.37 -8.94 6.08
N PHE A 108 -24.04 -8.31 7.21
CA PHE A 108 -22.65 -8.13 7.64
C PHE A 108 -22.20 -9.12 8.71
N ASN A 109 -23.08 -10.04 9.13
CA ASN A 109 -22.85 -10.95 10.24
C ASN A 109 -22.38 -10.21 11.52
N ILE A 110 -23.05 -9.09 11.82
CA ILE A 110 -22.79 -8.23 12.98
C ILE A 110 -23.80 -8.51 14.09
N ASP A 111 -23.38 -8.25 15.32
CA ASP A 111 -24.25 -8.23 16.49
C ASP A 111 -25.48 -7.32 16.27
N GLU A 112 -26.59 -7.77 16.83
CA GLU A 112 -27.87 -7.11 16.73
C GLU A 112 -27.91 -5.72 17.39
N LEU A 113 -27.26 -5.51 18.53
CA LEU A 113 -27.19 -4.18 19.17
C LEU A 113 -26.34 -3.22 18.35
N ASP A 114 -25.19 -3.70 17.85
CA ASP A 114 -24.31 -2.94 16.97
C ASP A 114 -25.07 -2.57 15.65
N SER A 115 -25.95 -3.45 15.17
CA SER A 115 -26.82 -3.19 14.00
C SER A 115 -27.83 -2.07 14.27
N ILE A 116 -28.45 -2.05 15.45
CA ILE A 116 -29.38 -0.98 15.83
C ILE A 116 -28.64 0.36 15.93
N GLU A 117 -27.49 0.38 16.59
CA GLU A 117 -26.68 1.60 16.70
C GLU A 117 -26.33 2.16 15.32
N LEU A 118 -26.02 1.26 14.37
CA LEU A 118 -25.73 1.63 12.99
C LEU A 118 -26.94 2.22 12.26
N VAL A 119 -28.14 1.63 12.41
CA VAL A 119 -29.38 2.17 11.82
C VAL A 119 -29.71 3.56 12.37
N ILE A 120 -29.60 3.74 13.69
CA ILE A 120 -29.84 5.05 14.34
C ILE A 120 -28.83 6.07 13.84
N THR A 121 -27.56 5.68 13.71
CA THR A 121 -26.52 6.54 13.15
C THR A 121 -26.84 6.91 11.70
N GLY A 122 -27.28 5.94 10.90
CA GLY A 122 -27.78 6.17 9.54
C GLY A 122 -28.96 7.14 9.49
N GLU A 123 -29.85 7.13 10.48
CA GLU A 123 -30.99 8.05 10.57
C GLU A 123 -30.54 9.49 10.82
N ILE A 124 -29.58 9.66 11.73
CA ILE A 124 -28.97 10.97 12.01
C ILE A 124 -28.31 11.49 10.73
N GLN A 125 -27.59 10.63 10.00
CA GLN A 125 -26.89 11.01 8.77
C GLN A 125 -27.83 11.28 7.59
N ALA A 126 -28.95 10.56 7.48
CA ALA A 126 -29.95 10.79 6.42
C ALA A 126 -30.51 12.23 6.44
N ARG A 127 -30.50 12.91 7.59
CA ARG A 127 -30.88 14.34 7.69
C ARG A 127 -29.95 15.25 6.87
N ASN A 128 -28.69 14.83 6.69
CA ASN A 128 -27.67 15.59 5.96
C ASN A 128 -27.63 15.21 4.48
N PHE A 129 -28.09 14.00 4.13
CA PHE A 129 -28.17 13.50 2.76
C PHE A 129 -29.62 13.25 2.37
N ARG A 130 -30.30 14.32 1.92
CA ARG A 130 -31.74 14.28 1.59
C ARG A 130 -32.13 13.22 0.54
N ASP A 131 -31.17 12.80 -0.29
CA ASP A 131 -31.41 11.86 -1.39
C ASP A 131 -31.04 10.41 -1.05
N LEU A 132 -30.51 10.13 0.16
CA LEU A 132 -30.05 8.80 0.56
C LEU A 132 -30.95 8.21 1.67
N PRO A 133 -31.53 7.01 1.49
CA PRO A 133 -32.34 6.36 2.51
C PRO A 133 -31.49 5.95 3.72
N ARG A 134 -32.12 5.93 4.90
CA ARG A 134 -31.50 5.60 6.20
C ARG A 134 -30.62 4.35 6.15
N CYS A 135 -31.12 3.26 5.59
CA CYS A 135 -30.39 2.00 5.49
C CYS A 135 -29.10 2.12 4.64
N LEU A 136 -29.11 2.92 3.56
CA LEU A 136 -27.89 3.16 2.78
C LEU A 136 -26.91 4.06 3.55
N CYS A 137 -27.39 5.06 4.29
CA CYS A 137 -26.55 5.83 5.21
C CYS A 137 -25.90 4.93 6.26
N ALA A 138 -26.64 3.97 6.82
CA ALA A 138 -26.13 2.99 7.78
C ALA A 138 -24.99 2.13 7.19
N ILE A 139 -25.14 1.65 5.96
CA ILE A 139 -24.07 0.92 5.24
C ILE A 139 -22.84 1.81 5.02
N VAL A 140 -23.02 3.08 4.67
CA VAL A 140 -21.90 4.02 4.50
C VAL A 140 -21.16 4.22 5.83
N CYS A 141 -21.90 4.46 6.91
CA CYS A 141 -21.34 4.61 8.25
C CYS A 141 -20.57 3.37 8.69
N TYR A 142 -21.02 2.17 8.34
CA TYR A 142 -20.34 0.92 8.66
C TYR A 142 -18.92 0.87 8.06
N TYR A 143 -18.81 1.11 6.75
CA TYR A 143 -17.51 1.12 6.08
C TYR A 143 -16.63 2.30 6.51
N ASP A 144 -17.23 3.46 6.78
CA ASP A 144 -16.49 4.61 7.30
C ASP A 144 -15.93 4.35 8.71
N ALA A 145 -16.69 3.67 9.58
CA ALA A 145 -16.23 3.28 10.91
C ALA A 145 -14.93 2.46 10.84
N HIS A 146 -14.96 1.42 10.02
CA HIS A 146 -13.83 0.55 9.76
C HIS A 146 -12.63 1.31 9.18
N ARG A 147 -12.87 2.20 8.21
CA ARG A 147 -11.84 3.07 7.64
C ARG A 147 -11.22 3.96 8.72
N TYR A 148 -12.00 4.58 9.60
CA TYR A 148 -11.48 5.44 10.66
C TYR A 148 -10.69 4.67 11.71
N PHE A 149 -11.05 3.43 12.05
CA PHE A 149 -10.21 2.59 12.91
C PHE A 149 -8.86 2.26 12.27
N CYS A 150 -8.83 1.94 10.97
CA CYS A 150 -7.58 1.75 10.24
C CYS A 150 -6.73 3.03 10.19
N LEU A 151 -7.36 4.19 9.98
CA LEU A 151 -6.67 5.49 10.00
C LEU A 151 -6.15 5.85 11.40
N LEU A 152 -6.93 5.59 12.45
CA LEU A 152 -6.54 5.78 13.83
C LEU A 152 -5.34 4.91 14.18
N LEU A 153 -5.37 3.61 13.84
CA LEU A 153 -4.23 2.72 14.04
C LEU A 153 -2.99 3.23 13.30
N LYS A 154 -3.12 3.61 12.04
CA LYS A 154 -2.02 4.21 11.25
C LYS A 154 -1.45 5.46 11.93
N SER A 155 -2.31 6.37 12.39
CA SER A 155 -1.87 7.59 13.06
C SER A 155 -1.22 7.34 14.42
N LEU A 156 -1.69 6.34 15.19
CA LEU A 156 -1.04 5.93 16.44
C LEU A 156 0.37 5.38 16.19
N LEU A 157 0.53 4.56 15.15
CA LEU A 157 1.85 4.04 14.76
C LEU A 157 2.79 5.15 14.29
N ALA A 158 2.29 6.10 13.48
CA ALA A 158 3.07 7.27 13.07
C ALA A 158 3.45 8.15 14.26
N PHE A 159 2.52 8.35 15.21
CA PHE A 159 2.76 9.09 16.44
C PHE A 159 3.82 8.41 17.31
N HIS A 160 3.77 7.09 17.45
CA HIS A 160 4.76 6.31 18.19
C HIS A 160 6.17 6.45 17.57
N ALA A 161 6.27 6.43 16.24
CA ALA A 161 7.54 6.63 15.53
C ALA A 161 8.10 8.07 15.68
N ASN A 162 7.23 9.07 15.80
CA ASN A 162 7.64 10.47 15.96
C ASN A 162 7.97 10.79 17.42
N GLN A 163 9.24 11.02 17.77
CA GLN A 163 9.68 11.32 19.14
C GLN A 163 9.51 12.80 19.56
N LEU A 164 8.83 13.63 18.75
CA LEU A 164 8.77 15.08 18.94
C LEU A 164 7.96 15.53 20.18
N TYR A 165 7.11 14.67 20.73
CA TYR A 165 6.26 14.97 21.89
C TYR A 165 6.72 14.17 23.12
N CYS A 166 7.03 14.88 24.21
CA CYS A 166 7.59 14.33 25.45
C CYS A 166 6.76 14.65 26.72
N ASN A 167 5.45 14.94 26.59
CA ASN A 167 4.59 15.18 27.75
C ASN A 167 4.04 13.85 28.34
N GLU A 168 3.59 13.87 29.60
CA GLU A 168 3.07 12.67 30.29
C GLU A 168 1.93 11.99 29.50
N SER A 169 1.06 12.80 28.89
CA SER A 169 -0.04 12.38 28.03
C SER A 169 0.44 11.64 26.77
N SER A 170 1.50 12.11 26.10
CA SER A 170 2.10 11.41 24.97
C SER A 170 2.69 10.06 25.37
N GLU A 171 3.24 9.96 26.58
CA GLU A 171 3.81 8.72 27.09
C GLU A 171 2.73 7.67 27.36
N LYS A 172 1.55 8.07 27.83
CA LYS A 172 0.38 7.17 27.96
C LYS A 172 -0.04 6.58 26.61
N ILE A 173 -0.13 7.40 25.56
CA ILE A 173 -0.44 6.92 24.19
C ILE A 173 0.67 6.02 23.66
N ARG A 174 1.95 6.37 23.88
CA ARG A 174 3.08 5.54 23.45
C ARG A 174 3.02 4.17 24.13
N LYS A 175 2.82 4.11 25.44
CA LYS A 175 2.68 2.85 26.19
C LYS A 175 1.53 2.00 25.67
N LEU A 176 0.36 2.60 25.42
CA LEU A 176 -0.78 1.90 24.83
C LEU A 176 -0.43 1.34 23.45
N THR A 177 0.24 2.13 22.62
CA THR A 177 0.66 1.71 21.27
C THR A 177 1.72 0.60 21.33
N THR A 178 2.68 0.67 22.26
CA THR A 178 3.66 -0.39 22.50
C THR A 178 2.98 -1.69 22.92
N ASN A 179 1.98 -1.62 23.79
CA ASN A 179 1.20 -2.80 24.21
C ASN A 179 0.38 -3.39 23.06
N LEU A 180 -0.15 -2.55 22.16
CA LEU A 180 -0.80 -3.01 20.93
C LEU A 180 0.19 -3.73 20.00
N LEU A 181 1.39 -3.18 19.81
CA LEU A 181 2.44 -3.75 18.97
C LEU A 181 3.06 -5.03 19.54
N ALA A 182 3.08 -5.17 20.87
CA ALA A 182 3.56 -6.37 21.55
C ALA A 182 2.63 -7.58 21.35
N ASP A 183 1.37 -7.35 20.96
CA ASP A 183 0.44 -8.42 20.64
C ASP A 183 0.81 -9.07 19.29
N LYS A 184 1.36 -10.29 19.36
CA LYS A 184 1.78 -11.07 18.18
C LYS A 184 0.63 -11.31 17.20
N ASN A 185 -0.62 -11.30 17.68
CA ASN A 185 -1.78 -11.56 16.83
C ASN A 185 -2.22 -10.35 16.02
N LEU A 186 -1.81 -9.12 16.38
CA LEU A 186 -2.21 -7.91 15.65
C LEU A 186 -1.81 -8.02 14.17
N PHE A 187 -0.57 -8.39 13.90
CA PHE A 187 -0.07 -8.53 12.52
C PHE A 187 -0.74 -9.68 11.77
N CYS A 188 -0.93 -10.84 12.43
CA CYS A 188 -1.65 -11.97 11.83
C CYS A 188 -3.08 -11.58 11.46
N ASN A 189 -3.80 -10.93 12.39
CA ASN A 189 -5.16 -10.47 12.16
C ASN A 189 -5.25 -9.47 11.01
N LEU A 190 -4.29 -8.54 10.89
CA LEU A 190 -4.24 -7.59 9.78
C LEU A 190 -3.99 -8.31 8.43
N LEU A 191 -3.14 -9.34 8.40
CA LEU A 191 -2.88 -10.14 7.21
C LEU A 191 -4.08 -11.02 6.83
N ASP A 192 -4.72 -11.66 7.80
CA ASP A 192 -5.94 -12.46 7.59
C ASP A 192 -7.07 -11.60 7.07
N THR A 193 -7.26 -10.43 7.69
CA THR A 193 -8.19 -9.40 7.23
C THR A 193 -7.89 -8.98 5.79
N PHE A 194 -6.63 -8.71 5.49
CA PHE A 194 -6.21 -8.32 4.15
C PHE A 194 -6.46 -9.41 3.09
N SER A 195 -6.36 -10.69 3.47
CA SER A 195 -6.62 -11.83 2.59
C SER A 195 -8.12 -12.10 2.36
N THR A 196 -8.98 -11.72 3.31
CA THR A 196 -10.41 -12.02 3.31
C THR A 196 -11.29 -10.84 2.89
N PHE A 197 -10.81 -9.61 3.09
CA PHE A 197 -11.61 -8.40 2.89
C PHE A 197 -11.82 -8.10 1.40
N SER A 198 -13.09 -8.19 0.97
CA SER A 198 -13.53 -7.71 -0.33
C SER A 198 -14.95 -7.17 -0.24
N VAL A 199 -15.10 -5.85 -0.45
CA VAL A 199 -16.41 -5.19 -0.52
C VAL A 199 -17.32 -5.85 -1.58
N ALA A 200 -16.73 -6.38 -2.65
CA ALA A 200 -17.48 -7.10 -3.68
C ALA A 200 -18.01 -8.45 -3.18
N HIS A 201 -17.25 -9.17 -2.36
CA HIS A 201 -17.70 -10.43 -1.75
C HIS A 201 -18.84 -10.17 -0.75
N ASP A 202 -18.72 -9.15 0.09
CA ASP A 202 -19.71 -8.81 1.12
C ASP A 202 -21.03 -8.29 0.52
N LEU A 203 -20.96 -7.54 -0.59
CA LEU A 203 -22.14 -7.03 -1.30
C LEU A 203 -22.76 -8.04 -2.28
N ASN A 204 -22.11 -9.17 -2.56
CA ASN A 204 -22.66 -10.26 -3.38
C ASN A 204 -23.61 -11.18 -2.59
N GLY A 205 -23.79 -10.94 -1.28
CA GLY A 205 -24.80 -11.60 -0.45
C GLY A 205 -26.22 -11.39 -1.01
N SER A 206 -27.01 -12.46 -1.03
CA SER A 206 -28.22 -12.66 -1.85
C SER A 206 -29.32 -11.59 -1.79
N ALA A 207 -29.33 -10.69 -0.80
CA ALA A 207 -30.33 -9.64 -0.67
C ALA A 207 -30.17 -8.50 -1.68
N ILE A 208 -28.95 -8.21 -2.15
CA ILE A 208 -28.70 -7.13 -3.11
C ILE A 208 -28.97 -7.60 -4.55
N HIS A 209 -28.91 -8.90 -4.80
CA HIS A 209 -29.19 -9.50 -6.11
C HIS A 209 -30.62 -9.22 -6.59
N GLN A 210 -31.59 -9.09 -5.68
CA GLN A 210 -32.99 -8.79 -6.03
C GLN A 210 -33.21 -7.33 -6.44
N TRP A 211 -32.33 -6.41 -6.01
CA TRP A 211 -32.35 -4.99 -6.38
C TRP A 211 -31.40 -4.65 -7.54
N VAL A 212 -30.39 -5.49 -7.80
CA VAL A 212 -29.41 -5.32 -8.89
C VAL A 212 -29.90 -5.80 -10.26
N VAL A 213 -30.85 -6.75 -10.31
CA VAL A 213 -31.35 -7.32 -11.58
C VAL A 213 -32.06 -6.30 -12.49
N LEU A 214 -32.54 -5.17 -11.96
CA LEU A 214 -33.05 -4.07 -12.79
C LEU A 214 -31.94 -3.19 -13.40
N GLY A 215 -30.70 -3.29 -12.89
CA GLY A 215 -29.53 -2.55 -13.39
C GLY A 215 -28.71 -3.28 -14.46
N ASP A 216 -28.86 -4.60 -14.59
CA ASP A 216 -28.10 -5.44 -15.53
C ASP A 216 -28.59 -5.38 -16.99
N LEU A 217 -29.70 -4.69 -17.24
CA LEU A 217 -30.19 -4.43 -18.61
C LEU A 217 -29.45 -3.27 -19.31
N VAL A 218 -28.60 -2.51 -18.61
CA VAL A 218 -27.93 -1.31 -19.16
C VAL A 218 -26.43 -1.53 -19.44
N THR A 219 -25.82 -2.60 -18.95
CA THR A 219 -24.36 -2.84 -19.07
C THR A 219 -23.94 -3.77 -20.22
N LYS A 220 -24.87 -4.30 -21.02
CA LYS A 220 -24.54 -5.01 -22.27
C LYS A 220 -24.26 -4.03 -23.42
N GLN A 221 -23.15 -3.31 -23.33
CA GLN A 221 -22.45 -2.82 -24.52
C GLN A 221 -20.98 -2.61 -24.14
N HIS A 222 -20.07 -3.15 -24.95
CA HIS A 222 -18.60 -3.14 -24.85
C HIS A 222 -17.96 -4.44 -24.32
N CYS A 223 -18.24 -5.55 -25.02
CA CYS A 223 -17.26 -6.62 -25.20
C CYS A 223 -16.74 -6.58 -26.63
N VAL A 224 -15.45 -6.26 -26.85
CA VAL A 224 -14.64 -6.80 -27.96
C VAL A 224 -13.15 -6.89 -27.52
N ARG A 225 -12.73 -8.09 -27.09
CA ARG A 225 -11.44 -8.84 -27.29
C ARG A 225 -10.04 -8.17 -27.08
N PRO A 226 -8.93 -8.95 -27.00
CA PRO A 226 -8.57 -10.00 -26.03
C PRO A 226 -7.11 -9.83 -25.46
N LEU A 227 -6.71 -10.71 -24.52
CA LEU A 227 -5.46 -10.78 -23.73
C LEU A 227 -5.40 -9.90 -22.47
N GLN A 228 -6.15 -10.33 -21.45
CA GLN A 228 -6.06 -9.85 -20.07
C GLN A 228 -4.71 -10.22 -19.43
N ARG A 229 -3.81 -9.25 -19.24
CA ARG A 229 -2.74 -9.31 -18.23
C ARG A 229 -3.14 -8.36 -17.09
N LYS A 230 -3.45 -8.91 -15.91
CA LYS A 230 -3.96 -8.13 -14.76
C LYS A 230 -2.82 -7.32 -14.14
N VAL A 231 -2.94 -5.99 -14.16
CA VAL A 231 -2.09 -5.06 -13.39
C VAL A 231 -2.18 -5.38 -11.89
N PHE A 232 -1.10 -5.19 -11.12
CA PHE A 232 -1.12 -5.36 -9.66
C PHE A 232 -2.23 -4.52 -9.03
N THR A 233 -3.04 -5.15 -8.18
CA THR A 233 -4.00 -4.42 -7.35
C THR A 233 -3.26 -3.66 -6.24
N ILE A 234 -3.85 -2.58 -5.74
CA ILE A 234 -3.28 -1.79 -4.62
C ILE A 234 -2.92 -2.68 -3.41
N PRO A 235 -3.75 -3.64 -2.98
CA PRO A 235 -3.37 -4.60 -1.97
C PRO A 235 -2.07 -5.34 -2.33
N GLN A 236 -2.02 -6.02 -3.48
CA GLN A 236 -0.84 -6.80 -3.89
C GLN A 236 0.44 -5.95 -3.90
N LEU A 237 0.33 -4.70 -4.33
CA LEU A 237 1.43 -3.73 -4.29
C LEU A 237 1.87 -3.44 -2.84
N ALA A 238 0.94 -3.20 -1.92
CA ALA A 238 1.24 -2.96 -0.51
C ALA A 238 1.90 -4.18 0.16
N ALA A 239 1.41 -5.39 -0.11
CA ALA A 239 2.00 -6.62 0.40
C ALA A 239 3.43 -6.83 -0.12
N TRP A 240 3.63 -6.66 -1.43
CA TRP A 240 4.96 -6.74 -2.05
C TRP A 240 5.93 -5.69 -1.47
N THR A 241 5.47 -4.45 -1.30
CA THR A 241 6.31 -3.39 -0.73
C THR A 241 6.67 -3.68 0.73
N SER A 242 5.73 -4.21 1.50
CA SER A 242 5.96 -4.60 2.90
C SER A 242 7.02 -5.69 3.00
N LEU A 243 6.97 -6.68 2.11
CA LEU A 243 7.98 -7.73 2.01
C LEU A 243 9.39 -7.14 1.77
N LEU A 244 9.51 -6.19 0.83
CA LEU A 244 10.79 -5.52 0.56
C LEU A 244 11.27 -4.64 1.72
N LEU A 245 10.36 -4.02 2.47
CA LEU A 245 10.72 -3.25 3.67
C LEU A 245 11.35 -4.14 4.74
N PHE A 246 10.88 -5.38 4.92
CA PHE A 246 11.47 -6.34 5.86
C PHE A 246 12.86 -6.82 5.44
N ILE A 247 13.15 -6.82 4.13
CA ILE A 247 14.46 -7.15 3.58
C ILE A 247 15.45 -5.98 3.73
N ASN A 248 14.96 -4.75 3.94
CA ASN A 248 15.80 -3.56 3.92
C ASN A 248 16.86 -3.59 5.05
N PRO A 249 18.15 -3.66 4.71
CA PRO A 249 19.22 -3.89 5.66
C PRO A 249 19.48 -2.71 6.61
N VAL A 250 19.13 -1.47 6.23
CA VAL A 250 19.23 -0.30 7.12
C VAL A 250 18.30 -0.46 8.31
N ARG A 251 17.10 -1.02 8.10
CA ARG A 251 16.12 -1.31 9.17
C ARG A 251 16.57 -2.50 10.01
N LEU A 252 17.24 -3.48 9.42
CA LEU A 252 17.79 -4.64 10.14
C LEU A 252 18.93 -4.26 11.08
N LYS A 253 19.83 -3.34 10.70
CA LYS A 253 20.91 -2.88 11.59
C LYS A 253 20.41 -2.12 12.82
N GLN A 254 19.27 -1.43 12.71
CA GLN A 254 18.68 -0.68 13.81
C GLN A 254 18.06 -1.57 14.90
N GLN A 255 17.83 -2.87 14.64
CA GLN A 255 17.01 -3.75 15.49
C GLN A 255 17.67 -5.07 15.95
N CYS A 256 18.99 -5.08 16.18
CA CYS A 256 19.77 -6.17 16.83
C CYS A 256 20.28 -7.32 15.92
N ASP A 257 21.13 -8.17 16.51
CA ASP A 257 21.86 -9.34 15.97
C ASP A 257 21.02 -10.40 15.19
N GLY A 258 19.69 -10.23 15.06
CA GLY A 258 18.77 -11.16 14.38
C GLY A 258 18.71 -11.03 12.85
N SER A 259 19.56 -10.22 12.23
CA SER A 259 19.60 -10.04 10.76
C SER A 259 19.80 -11.35 9.99
N ILE A 260 20.54 -12.31 10.58
CA ILE A 260 20.83 -13.61 9.95
C ILE A 260 19.59 -14.52 9.95
N ASP A 261 18.79 -14.52 11.01
CA ASP A 261 17.58 -15.35 11.08
C ASP A 261 16.51 -14.90 10.09
N ILE A 262 16.37 -13.58 9.93
CA ILE A 262 15.50 -12.99 8.92
C ILE A 262 15.98 -13.39 7.52
N PHE A 263 17.28 -13.28 7.25
CA PHE A 263 17.86 -13.70 5.98
C PHE A 263 17.70 -15.21 5.74
N ASN A 264 17.84 -16.06 6.75
CA ASN A 264 17.58 -17.50 6.63
C ASN A 264 16.12 -17.77 6.23
N HIS A 265 15.17 -17.03 6.82
CA HIS A 265 13.76 -17.15 6.46
C HIS A 265 13.49 -16.71 5.02
N PHE A 266 14.06 -15.57 4.59
CA PHE A 266 13.95 -15.11 3.21
C PHE A 266 14.62 -16.05 2.22
N LYS A 267 15.76 -16.63 2.56
CA LYS A 267 16.41 -17.62 1.69
C LYS A 267 15.51 -18.84 1.49
N LYS A 268 14.93 -19.36 2.58
CA LYS A 268 13.97 -20.46 2.49
C LYS A 268 12.77 -20.09 1.62
N LEU A 269 12.19 -18.90 1.84
CA LEU A 269 11.04 -18.41 1.09
C LEU A 269 11.32 -18.31 -0.43
N VAL A 270 12.50 -17.88 -0.83
CA VAL A 270 12.86 -17.71 -2.25
C VAL A 270 13.33 -19.01 -2.91
N ASP A 271 13.75 -19.99 -2.11
CA ASP A 271 14.07 -21.35 -2.57
C ASP A 271 12.83 -22.23 -2.77
N GLU A 272 11.69 -21.86 -2.18
CA GLU A 272 10.39 -22.51 -2.42
C GLU A 272 9.91 -22.25 -3.86
N SER A 273 9.09 -23.14 -4.40
CA SER A 273 8.51 -22.98 -5.74
C SER A 273 7.34 -22.00 -5.71
N TRP A 274 7.37 -20.97 -6.56
CA TRP A 274 6.32 -19.96 -6.63
C TRP A 274 5.45 -20.18 -7.87
N ALA A 275 4.15 -19.87 -7.76
CA ALA A 275 3.26 -19.90 -8.92
C ALA A 275 3.64 -18.83 -9.96
N ASP A 276 4.17 -17.69 -9.51
CA ASP A 276 4.69 -16.62 -10.35
C ASP A 276 6.20 -16.47 -10.11
N GLU A 277 6.98 -17.03 -11.03
CA GLU A 277 8.45 -16.98 -11.00
C GLU A 277 9.00 -15.57 -11.22
N CYS A 278 8.31 -14.71 -11.97
CA CYS A 278 8.74 -13.32 -12.19
C CYS A 278 8.57 -12.51 -10.90
N LEU A 279 7.46 -12.70 -10.19
CA LEU A 279 7.25 -12.09 -8.87
C LEU A 279 8.32 -12.56 -7.88
N ARG A 280 8.60 -13.86 -7.83
CA ARG A 280 9.69 -14.42 -7.01
C ARG A 280 11.03 -13.79 -7.35
N ALA A 281 11.31 -13.60 -8.64
CA ALA A 281 12.53 -12.94 -9.13
C ALA A 281 12.68 -11.50 -8.63
N THR A 282 11.59 -10.72 -8.52
CA THR A 282 11.67 -9.36 -7.94
C THR A 282 12.07 -9.36 -6.46
N VAL A 283 11.60 -10.35 -5.69
CA VAL A 283 11.97 -10.52 -4.28
C VAL A 283 13.42 -11.00 -4.16
N LEU A 284 13.83 -11.93 -5.03
CA LEU A 284 15.20 -12.42 -5.11
C LEU A 284 16.19 -11.30 -5.46
N LEU A 285 15.83 -10.42 -6.40
CA LEU A 285 16.61 -9.23 -6.76
C LEU A 285 16.85 -8.36 -5.53
N ALA A 286 15.79 -7.99 -4.83
CA ALA A 286 15.88 -7.14 -3.66
C ALA A 286 16.65 -7.79 -2.50
N PHE A 287 16.49 -9.11 -2.33
CA PHE A 287 17.24 -9.87 -1.34
C PHE A 287 18.75 -9.91 -1.64
N GLY A 288 19.14 -10.18 -2.89
CA GLY A 288 20.54 -10.14 -3.31
C GLY A 288 21.16 -8.76 -3.10
N VAL A 289 20.43 -7.69 -3.46
CA VAL A 289 20.87 -6.30 -3.23
C VAL A 289 21.04 -6.00 -1.75
N ALA A 290 20.08 -6.41 -0.91
CA ALA A 290 20.13 -6.21 0.53
C ALA A 290 21.29 -6.94 1.20
N VAL A 291 21.56 -8.19 0.81
CA VAL A 291 22.70 -8.98 1.31
C VAL A 291 24.01 -8.28 0.99
N LYS A 292 24.20 -7.82 -0.26
CA LYS A 292 25.42 -7.13 -0.66
C LYS A 292 25.59 -5.80 0.06
N TYR A 293 24.53 -4.99 0.16
CA TYR A 293 24.54 -3.73 0.90
C TYR A 293 24.90 -3.94 2.38
N ALA A 294 24.28 -4.94 3.02
CA ALA A 294 24.54 -5.25 4.42
C ALA A 294 25.99 -5.69 4.67
N ARG A 295 26.56 -6.48 3.75
CA ARG A 295 27.97 -6.90 3.83
C ARG A 295 28.91 -5.72 3.59
N SER A 296 28.70 -4.96 2.53
CA SER A 296 29.64 -3.93 2.06
C SER A 296 29.54 -2.60 2.78
N SER A 297 28.34 -2.17 3.19
CA SER A 297 28.14 -0.83 3.78
C SER A 297 27.75 -0.86 5.26
N LEU A 298 27.10 -1.92 5.72
CA LEU A 298 26.75 -2.02 7.14
C LEU A 298 27.79 -2.76 7.97
N GLY A 299 28.69 -3.51 7.33
CA GLY A 299 29.72 -4.31 7.97
C GLY A 299 29.18 -5.56 8.67
N LEU A 300 28.01 -6.06 8.26
CA LEU A 300 27.38 -7.24 8.87
C LEU A 300 28.06 -8.52 8.37
N SER A 301 28.39 -9.42 9.30
CA SER A 301 29.00 -10.74 9.05
C SER A 301 27.99 -11.73 8.49
N ILE A 302 27.52 -11.49 7.27
CA ILE A 302 26.58 -12.37 6.58
C ILE A 302 27.31 -13.62 6.08
N PRO A 303 26.84 -14.84 6.40
CA PRO A 303 27.43 -16.08 5.93
C PRO A 303 27.60 -16.15 4.41
N HIS A 304 28.66 -16.82 3.95
CA HIS A 304 28.96 -16.97 2.51
C HIS A 304 27.91 -17.79 1.73
N GLN A 305 27.07 -18.56 2.42
CA GLN A 305 25.95 -19.29 1.79
C GLN A 305 24.95 -18.34 1.10
N PHE A 306 24.90 -17.08 1.52
CA PHE A 306 24.15 -16.03 0.86
C PHE A 306 25.00 -15.44 -0.27
N ASN A 307 25.01 -16.15 -1.40
CA ASN A 307 25.68 -15.71 -2.62
C ASN A 307 24.82 -14.66 -3.34
N ASP A 308 25.13 -13.39 -3.11
CA ASP A 308 24.43 -12.26 -3.72
C ASP A 308 24.54 -12.24 -5.26
N HIS A 309 25.67 -12.66 -5.83
CA HIS A 309 25.85 -12.67 -7.28
C HIS A 309 24.92 -13.67 -7.97
N ASP A 310 24.87 -14.92 -7.49
CA ASP A 310 23.97 -15.96 -8.02
C ASP A 310 22.49 -15.56 -7.88
N MET A 311 22.13 -14.90 -6.78
CA MET A 311 20.76 -14.38 -6.58
C MET A 311 20.41 -13.33 -7.64
N ILE A 312 21.31 -12.38 -7.90
CA ILE A 312 21.11 -11.34 -8.90
C ILE A 312 21.05 -11.93 -10.31
N ASP A 313 21.93 -12.87 -10.64
CA ASP A 313 21.95 -13.52 -11.96
C ASP A 313 20.63 -14.24 -12.24
N LYS A 314 20.13 -15.01 -11.28
CA LYS A 314 18.84 -15.70 -11.37
C LYS A 314 17.67 -14.71 -11.49
N ALA A 315 17.69 -13.64 -10.72
CA ALA A 315 16.63 -12.64 -10.74
C ALA A 315 16.56 -11.91 -12.10
N ILE A 316 17.71 -11.53 -12.65
CA ILE A 316 17.80 -10.90 -13.98
C ILE A 316 17.31 -11.86 -15.05
N ALA A 317 17.81 -13.11 -15.06
CA ALA A 317 17.38 -14.14 -16.01
C ALA A 317 15.87 -14.44 -15.98
N GLN A 318 15.21 -14.16 -14.86
CA GLN A 318 13.77 -14.32 -14.66
C GLN A 318 12.97 -13.01 -14.85
N ASN A 319 13.54 -12.02 -15.54
CA ASN A 319 12.91 -10.76 -15.93
C ASN A 319 12.40 -9.90 -14.75
N ALA A 320 13.12 -9.89 -13.63
CA ALA A 320 12.71 -9.11 -12.46
C ALA A 320 12.57 -7.60 -12.77
N LEU A 321 13.47 -7.02 -13.57
CA LEU A 321 13.49 -5.58 -13.85
C LEU A 321 12.30 -5.16 -14.71
N GLU A 322 12.02 -5.93 -15.75
CA GLU A 322 10.89 -5.76 -16.66
C GLU A 322 9.58 -5.91 -15.88
N PHE A 323 9.51 -6.87 -14.96
CA PHE A 323 8.33 -7.09 -14.14
C PHE A 323 8.04 -5.88 -13.24
N ILE A 324 9.05 -5.34 -12.57
CA ILE A 324 8.90 -4.13 -11.74
C ILE A 324 8.42 -2.95 -12.62
N GLN A 325 9.07 -2.75 -13.77
CA GLN A 325 8.72 -1.67 -14.69
C GLN A 325 7.28 -1.74 -15.20
N VAL A 326 6.82 -2.92 -15.62
CA VAL A 326 5.52 -3.08 -16.32
C VAL A 326 4.36 -3.31 -15.36
N TYR A 327 4.58 -3.92 -14.20
CA TYR A 327 3.48 -4.31 -13.31
C TYR A 327 3.45 -3.54 -11.98
N ILE A 328 4.60 -3.06 -11.51
CA ILE A 328 4.73 -2.39 -10.20
C ILE A 328 4.70 -0.87 -10.34
N LEU A 329 5.35 -0.31 -11.38
CA LEU A 329 5.35 1.13 -11.63
C LEU A 329 4.15 1.65 -12.42
N VAL A 330 3.34 0.78 -13.04
CA VAL A 330 2.16 1.20 -13.84
C VAL A 330 0.95 1.69 -13.00
N PRO A 331 0.65 1.13 -11.81
CA PRO A 331 -0.25 1.78 -10.87
C PRO A 331 0.24 3.19 -10.52
N LYS A 332 -0.63 4.09 -10.03
CA LYS A 332 -0.24 5.41 -9.46
C LYS A 332 0.61 5.24 -8.19
N PHE A 333 1.81 4.69 -8.35
CA PHE A 333 2.73 4.25 -7.30
C PHE A 333 3.23 5.44 -6.49
N GLU A 334 3.30 6.62 -7.11
CA GLU A 334 3.67 7.90 -6.50
C GLU A 334 2.74 8.30 -5.34
N ARG A 335 1.55 7.70 -5.24
CA ARG A 335 0.65 7.86 -4.09
C ARG A 335 1.17 7.17 -2.82
N PHE A 336 2.11 6.25 -2.96
CA PHE A 336 2.68 5.47 -1.87
C PHE A 336 4.14 5.90 -1.64
N SER A 337 4.33 6.95 -0.86
CA SER A 337 5.67 7.52 -0.57
C SER A 337 6.70 6.47 -0.14
N PHE A 338 6.30 5.48 0.67
CA PHE A 338 7.17 4.38 1.10
C PHE A 338 7.60 3.44 -0.04
N LEU A 339 6.75 3.23 -1.05
CA LEU A 339 7.10 2.42 -2.22
C LEU A 339 8.15 3.12 -3.07
N VAL A 340 8.03 4.45 -3.22
CA VAL A 340 9.04 5.28 -3.90
C VAL A 340 10.39 5.12 -3.22
N ASP A 341 10.45 5.24 -1.89
CA ASP A 341 11.71 5.08 -1.13
C ASP A 341 12.33 3.69 -1.25
N VAL A 342 11.50 2.64 -1.24
CA VAL A 342 11.95 1.25 -1.37
C VAL A 342 12.56 1.01 -2.76
N LEU A 343 11.88 1.46 -3.81
CA LEU A 343 12.34 1.30 -5.19
C LEU A 343 13.58 2.16 -5.48
N ASP A 344 13.59 3.41 -5.00
CA ASP A 344 14.76 4.30 -5.05
C ASP A 344 15.99 3.64 -4.42
N SER A 345 15.84 3.14 -3.19
CA SER A 345 16.91 2.46 -2.47
C SER A 345 17.37 1.20 -3.20
N LEU A 346 16.44 0.39 -3.71
CA LEU A 346 16.74 -0.84 -4.45
C LEU A 346 17.56 -0.53 -5.71
N VAL A 347 17.10 0.42 -6.51
CA VAL A 347 17.74 0.85 -7.76
C VAL A 347 19.13 1.41 -7.48
N LYS A 348 19.26 2.38 -6.55
CA LYS A 348 20.55 3.00 -6.24
C LYS A 348 21.55 2.01 -5.66
N ASN A 349 21.11 1.14 -4.76
CA ASN A 349 21.99 0.10 -4.22
C ASN A 349 22.44 -0.87 -5.32
N PHE A 350 21.55 -1.29 -6.22
CA PHE A 350 21.94 -2.10 -7.36
C PHE A 350 23.04 -1.40 -8.18
N LEU A 351 22.84 -0.12 -8.51
CA LEU A 351 23.82 0.66 -9.27
C LEU A 351 25.18 0.80 -8.57
N CYS A 352 25.17 0.97 -7.25
CA CYS A 352 26.39 1.16 -6.46
C CYS A 352 27.19 -0.14 -6.25
N TYR A 353 26.52 -1.26 -5.96
CA TYR A 353 27.22 -2.49 -5.53
C TYR A 353 27.42 -3.53 -6.64
N PHE A 354 26.63 -3.48 -7.73
CA PHE A 354 26.69 -4.47 -8.82
C PHE A 354 27.22 -3.86 -10.13
N ARG A 355 28.29 -3.08 -10.05
CA ARG A 355 28.90 -2.40 -11.21
C ARG A 355 29.41 -3.35 -12.29
N GLU A 356 30.00 -4.47 -11.90
CA GLU A 356 30.46 -5.51 -12.84
C GLU A 356 29.27 -6.11 -13.59
N LYS A 357 28.19 -6.43 -12.86
CA LYS A 357 26.98 -6.98 -13.48
C LYS A 357 26.30 -5.97 -14.41
N LEU A 358 26.25 -4.70 -14.03
CA LEU A 358 25.77 -3.63 -14.91
C LEU A 358 26.56 -3.53 -16.21
N HIS A 359 27.89 -3.65 -16.13
CA HIS A 359 28.74 -3.61 -17.31
C HIS A 359 28.51 -4.84 -18.21
N GLU A 360 28.36 -6.03 -17.63
CA GLU A 360 27.97 -7.24 -18.35
C GLU A 360 26.62 -7.06 -19.06
N MET A 361 25.59 -6.59 -18.33
CA MET A 361 24.26 -6.32 -18.88
C MET A 361 24.31 -5.30 -20.03
N TYR A 362 25.14 -4.26 -19.90
CA TYR A 362 25.34 -3.26 -20.94
C TYR A 362 25.92 -3.88 -22.21
N ASN A 363 27.01 -4.64 -22.10
CA ASN A 363 27.67 -5.26 -23.25
C ASN A 363 26.71 -6.23 -23.98
N LEU A 364 26.02 -7.09 -23.23
CA LEU A 364 25.03 -8.02 -23.77
C LEU A 364 23.87 -7.28 -24.46
N CYS A 365 23.40 -6.18 -23.88
CA CYS A 365 22.31 -5.38 -24.45
C CYS A 365 22.75 -4.66 -25.74
N GLU A 366 23.97 -4.11 -25.81
CA GLU A 366 24.50 -3.50 -27.03
C GLU A 366 24.66 -4.56 -28.13
N GLU A 367 25.28 -5.71 -27.84
CA GLU A 367 25.45 -6.82 -28.79
C GLU A 367 24.10 -7.31 -29.34
N GLU A 368 23.13 -7.54 -28.47
CA GLU A 368 21.78 -7.95 -28.85
C GLU A 368 21.13 -6.91 -29.77
N LEU A 369 21.18 -5.61 -29.42
CA LEU A 369 20.58 -4.54 -30.24
C LEU A 369 21.25 -4.38 -31.61
N TYR A 370 22.56 -4.61 -31.72
CA TYR A 370 23.27 -4.60 -33.00
C TYR A 370 22.93 -5.81 -33.88
N SER A 371 22.63 -6.95 -33.27
CA SER A 371 22.26 -8.18 -33.98
C SER A 371 20.86 -8.14 -34.62
N LEU A 372 20.01 -7.18 -34.24
CA LEU A 372 18.65 -7.05 -34.75
C LEU A 372 18.61 -6.58 -36.22
N THR A 373 18.02 -7.42 -37.08
CA THR A 373 17.83 -7.15 -38.52
C THR A 373 16.76 -6.08 -38.77
N GLU A 374 16.75 -5.45 -39.96
CA GLU A 374 15.73 -4.45 -40.33
C GLU A 374 14.30 -5.04 -40.32
N GLU A 375 14.12 -6.32 -40.66
CA GLU A 375 12.80 -6.99 -40.61
C GLU A 375 12.30 -7.21 -39.18
N ASP A 376 13.21 -7.45 -38.23
CA ASP A 376 12.89 -7.49 -36.79
C ASP A 376 12.52 -6.10 -36.24
N ARG A 377 12.96 -5.02 -36.90
CA ARG A 377 12.71 -3.63 -36.46
C ARG A 377 11.32 -3.13 -36.84
N GLU A 378 10.76 -3.58 -37.96
CA GLU A 378 9.46 -3.11 -38.48
C GLU A 378 8.26 -3.95 -38.00
N ASN A 379 8.42 -5.26 -37.78
CA ASN A 379 7.30 -6.17 -37.52
C ASN A 379 6.83 -6.29 -36.06
N ARG A 380 7.48 -5.64 -35.08
CA ARG A 380 7.25 -5.97 -33.65
C ARG A 380 7.02 -4.74 -32.77
N GLY A 381 5.79 -4.25 -32.79
CA GLY A 381 5.22 -3.45 -31.69
C GLY A 381 4.83 -4.29 -30.46
N ILE A 382 5.47 -5.44 -30.21
CA ILE A 382 4.99 -6.45 -29.25
C ILE A 382 6.10 -6.81 -28.25
N THR A 383 6.01 -6.19 -27.07
CA THR A 383 6.54 -6.57 -25.74
C THR A 383 8.02 -6.99 -25.61
N LEU A 384 8.75 -6.26 -24.75
CA LEU A 384 10.12 -6.53 -24.27
C LEU A 384 10.40 -7.98 -23.75
N SER A 385 9.39 -8.84 -23.65
CA SER A 385 9.50 -10.19 -23.08
C SER A 385 10.12 -11.26 -23.99
N THR A 386 10.56 -10.91 -25.20
CA THR A 386 11.06 -11.90 -26.19
C THR A 386 12.59 -11.92 -26.31
N TYR A 387 13.30 -10.93 -25.79
CA TYR A 387 14.76 -10.85 -25.86
C TYR A 387 15.38 -10.95 -24.48
N SER A 388 16.15 -12.03 -24.25
CA SER A 388 16.73 -12.38 -22.95
C SER A 388 17.88 -11.47 -22.50
N ASN A 389 18.34 -10.53 -23.33
CA ASN A 389 19.53 -9.72 -23.06
C ASN A 389 19.26 -8.20 -22.97
N LEU A 390 17.99 -7.77 -22.99
CA LEU A 390 17.64 -6.34 -22.94
C LEU A 390 17.54 -5.76 -21.53
N HIS A 391 18.04 -6.47 -20.52
CA HIS A 391 17.89 -6.10 -19.11
C HIS A 391 18.51 -4.75 -18.75
N PHE A 392 19.60 -4.34 -19.42
CA PHE A 392 20.17 -3.00 -19.21
C PHE A 392 19.23 -1.89 -19.68
N LYS A 393 18.55 -2.08 -20.82
CA LYS A 393 17.49 -1.18 -21.28
C LYS A 393 16.34 -1.14 -20.28
N SER A 394 15.91 -2.30 -19.77
CA SER A 394 14.87 -2.39 -18.74
C SER A 394 15.26 -1.64 -17.46
N MET A 395 16.54 -1.67 -17.07
CA MET A 395 17.06 -0.88 -15.94
C MET A 395 16.97 0.62 -16.18
N ILE A 396 17.37 1.10 -17.38
CA ILE A 396 17.27 2.52 -17.75
C ILE A 396 15.81 2.98 -17.78
N GLU A 397 14.91 2.17 -18.35
CA GLU A 397 13.49 2.49 -18.41
C GLU A 397 12.82 2.41 -17.03
N LEU A 398 13.26 1.50 -16.15
CA LEU A 398 12.85 1.44 -14.75
C LEU A 398 13.20 2.75 -14.03
N ILE A 399 14.43 3.24 -14.18
CA ILE A 399 14.85 4.54 -13.62
C ILE A 399 13.99 5.65 -14.23
N THR A 400 13.83 5.68 -15.55
CA THR A 400 13.01 6.69 -16.24
C THR A 400 11.60 6.76 -15.64
N ASN A 401 10.91 5.62 -15.54
CA ASN A 401 9.54 5.56 -15.04
C ASN A 401 9.43 5.86 -13.54
N LEU A 402 10.45 5.51 -12.75
CA LEU A 402 10.49 5.78 -11.31
C LEU A 402 10.59 7.28 -11.02
N TYR A 403 11.41 8.01 -11.78
CA TYR A 403 11.63 9.45 -11.57
C TYR A 403 10.80 10.36 -12.50
N GLU A 404 9.97 9.82 -13.40
CA GLU A 404 9.11 10.64 -14.26
C GLU A 404 8.11 11.51 -13.47
N PRO A 405 7.44 11.04 -12.40
CA PRO A 405 6.45 11.87 -11.71
C PRO A 405 7.04 13.11 -11.03
N ASP A 406 6.36 14.26 -11.17
CA ASP A 406 6.76 15.54 -10.56
C ASP A 406 6.24 15.66 -9.12
N THR A 407 6.91 14.98 -8.19
CA THR A 407 6.64 15.12 -6.75
C THR A 407 7.86 15.65 -6.00
N PRO A 408 7.69 16.40 -4.88
CA PRO A 408 8.82 16.92 -4.11
C PRO A 408 9.79 15.84 -3.62
N GLN A 409 9.26 14.67 -3.25
CA GLN A 409 10.07 13.51 -2.84
C GLN A 409 10.96 13.02 -3.99
N ILE A 410 10.40 12.86 -5.18
CA ILE A 410 11.16 12.40 -6.36
C ILE A 410 12.20 13.44 -6.79
N GLU A 411 11.89 14.74 -6.69
CA GLU A 411 12.84 15.81 -6.96
C GLU A 411 14.07 15.70 -6.04
N GLU A 412 13.86 15.54 -4.74
CA GLU A 412 14.94 15.37 -3.75
C GLU A 412 15.76 14.10 -4.03
N LEU A 413 15.09 12.97 -4.27
CA LEU A 413 15.73 11.69 -4.53
C LEU A 413 16.54 11.67 -5.83
N SER A 414 16.04 12.34 -6.88
CA SER A 414 16.71 12.43 -8.19
C SER A 414 18.03 13.22 -8.12
N GLN A 415 18.15 14.18 -7.19
CA GLN A 415 19.34 15.00 -7.04
C GLN A 415 20.59 14.17 -6.73
N GLN A 416 20.44 13.02 -6.06
CA GLN A 416 21.54 12.12 -5.71
C GLN A 416 22.29 11.58 -6.94
N PHE A 417 21.66 11.50 -8.11
CA PHE A 417 22.36 11.10 -9.35
C PHE A 417 23.36 12.13 -9.87
N THR A 418 23.23 13.39 -9.40
CA THR A 418 24.09 14.50 -9.81
C THR A 418 24.93 15.04 -8.66
N ASP A 419 24.73 14.53 -7.43
CA ASP A 419 25.47 14.93 -6.25
C ASP A 419 26.93 14.44 -6.32
N PRO A 420 27.94 15.33 -6.18
CA PRO A 420 29.35 14.94 -6.09
C PRO A 420 29.67 13.94 -4.98
N LYS A 421 28.88 13.87 -3.91
CA LYS A 421 29.06 12.91 -2.81
C LYS A 421 28.67 11.48 -3.20
N CYS A 422 27.85 11.32 -4.24
CA CYS A 422 27.35 10.04 -4.73
C CYS A 422 28.11 9.62 -6.01
N GLU A 423 29.42 9.39 -5.88
CA GLU A 423 30.32 9.14 -7.02
C GLU A 423 29.86 7.98 -7.92
N ALA A 424 29.36 6.88 -7.34
CA ALA A 424 28.91 5.71 -8.11
C ALA A 424 27.71 6.04 -9.01
N LEU A 425 26.70 6.74 -8.49
CA LEU A 425 25.52 7.15 -9.28
C LEU A 425 25.90 8.15 -10.36
N ARG A 426 26.76 9.11 -10.02
CA ARG A 426 27.27 10.11 -10.96
C ARG A 426 28.08 9.46 -12.08
N THR A 427 28.91 8.47 -11.76
CA THR A 427 29.68 7.70 -12.74
C THR A 427 28.78 6.89 -13.66
N PHE A 428 27.72 6.28 -13.12
CA PHE A 428 26.70 5.61 -13.93
C PHE A 428 26.06 6.57 -14.95
N VAL A 429 25.62 7.76 -14.52
CA VAL A 429 25.05 8.77 -15.42
C VAL A 429 26.05 9.16 -16.52
N LEU A 430 27.32 9.39 -16.16
CA LEU A 430 28.37 9.75 -17.13
C LEU A 430 28.72 8.61 -18.10
N SER A 431 28.67 7.37 -17.65
CA SER A 431 28.98 6.20 -18.50
C SER A 431 28.01 6.03 -19.67
N GLY A 432 26.78 6.55 -19.56
CA GLY A 432 25.81 6.53 -20.66
C GLY A 432 26.25 7.30 -21.91
N LYS A 433 27.27 8.16 -21.83
CA LYS A 433 27.92 8.77 -23.00
C LYS A 433 28.56 7.74 -23.95
N ALA A 434 28.94 6.58 -23.43
CA ALA A 434 29.58 5.53 -24.21
C ALA A 434 28.58 4.65 -24.98
N ILE A 435 27.26 4.82 -24.73
CA ILE A 435 26.20 4.06 -25.41
C ILE A 435 26.26 4.32 -26.90
N SER A 436 26.36 3.26 -27.70
CA SER A 436 26.48 3.35 -29.14
C SER A 436 25.19 2.95 -29.88
N ALA A 437 24.39 2.03 -29.33
CA ALA A 437 23.15 1.61 -29.97
C ALA A 437 22.07 2.71 -29.91
N PRO A 438 21.47 3.15 -31.05
CA PRO A 438 20.53 4.27 -31.07
C PRO A 438 19.30 4.11 -30.17
N ARG A 439 18.74 2.89 -30.08
CA ARG A 439 17.59 2.60 -29.22
C ARG A 439 17.92 2.78 -27.74
N LEU A 440 19.13 2.41 -27.33
CA LEU A 440 19.59 2.57 -25.97
C LEU A 440 19.93 4.03 -25.66
N SER A 441 20.48 4.77 -26.64
CA SER A 441 20.68 6.22 -26.53
C SER A 441 19.35 6.97 -26.28
N ILE A 442 18.26 6.59 -26.97
CA ILE A 442 16.93 7.20 -26.75
C ILE A 442 16.43 6.92 -25.33
N ALA A 443 16.56 5.68 -24.85
CA ALA A 443 16.19 5.32 -23.48
C ALA A 443 17.02 6.11 -22.45
N TYR A 444 18.33 6.23 -22.69
CA TYR A 444 19.24 7.00 -21.84
C TYR A 444 18.88 8.50 -21.81
N LEU A 445 18.60 9.11 -22.95
CA LEU A 445 18.15 10.52 -22.99
C LEU A 445 16.82 10.71 -22.25
N SER A 446 15.92 9.74 -22.34
CA SER A 446 14.65 9.75 -21.59
C SER A 446 14.89 9.67 -20.08
N MET A 447 15.82 8.82 -19.66
CA MET A 447 16.25 8.74 -18.25
C MET A 447 16.86 10.05 -17.76
N LEU A 448 17.74 10.69 -18.54
CA LEU A 448 18.31 11.99 -18.18
C LEU A 448 17.24 13.06 -18.03
N LYS A 449 16.26 13.07 -18.93
CA LYS A 449 15.11 13.99 -18.84
C LYS A 449 14.34 13.77 -17.53
N ALA A 450 14.05 12.51 -17.17
CA ALA A 450 13.36 12.19 -15.92
C ALA A 450 14.16 12.60 -14.68
N LEU A 451 15.49 12.48 -14.70
CA LEU A 451 16.37 12.90 -13.59
C LEU A 451 16.59 14.42 -13.51
N CYS A 452 16.26 15.17 -14.57
CA CYS A 452 16.46 16.61 -14.67
C CYS A 452 15.32 17.40 -13.97
N LYS A 453 15.19 17.26 -12.65
CA LYS A 453 14.10 17.87 -11.88
C LYS A 453 14.40 19.25 -11.26
N ASN A 454 15.67 19.59 -11.08
CA ASN A 454 16.07 20.86 -10.44
C ASN A 454 17.25 21.53 -11.17
N GLU A 455 17.54 22.78 -10.82
CA GLU A 455 18.60 23.58 -11.44
C GLU A 455 19.98 22.93 -11.37
N LYS A 456 20.31 22.27 -10.24
CA LYS A 456 21.59 21.60 -10.06
C LYS A 456 21.72 20.39 -10.99
N SER A 457 20.69 19.54 -11.04
CA SER A 457 20.63 18.40 -11.94
C SER A 457 20.70 18.84 -13.40
N SER A 458 19.97 19.90 -13.76
CA SER A 458 19.96 20.48 -15.11
C SER A 458 21.33 21.02 -15.50
N GLY A 459 21.99 21.78 -14.63
CA GLY A 459 23.33 22.31 -14.87
C GLY A 459 24.37 21.19 -15.05
N PHE A 460 24.29 20.12 -14.25
CA PHE A 460 25.15 18.96 -14.41
C PHE A 460 24.93 18.24 -15.75
N ILE A 461 23.67 17.94 -16.10
CA ILE A 461 23.32 17.24 -17.35
C ILE A 461 23.66 18.12 -18.57
N PHE A 462 23.46 19.43 -18.51
CA PHE A 462 23.83 20.35 -19.58
C PHE A 462 25.35 20.36 -19.82
N ASN A 463 26.14 20.47 -18.75
CA ASN A 463 27.60 20.42 -18.83
C ASN A 463 28.14 19.06 -19.31
N MET A 464 27.33 18.02 -19.23
CA MET A 464 27.69 16.70 -19.72
C MET A 464 27.76 16.66 -21.26
N PHE A 465 26.93 17.43 -21.97
CA PHE A 465 26.89 17.45 -23.44
C PHE A 465 27.68 18.61 -24.06
N ARG A 466 28.23 19.48 -23.23
CA ARG A 466 29.19 20.50 -23.64
C ARG A 466 30.57 19.90 -23.79
#